data_AF-A0A183DWX3-F1
#
_entry.id   AF-A0A183DWX3-F1
#
_cell.length_a   1.000
_cell.length_b   1.000
_cell.length_c   1.000
_cell.angle_alpha   90.00
_cell.angle_beta   90.00
_cell.angle_gamma   90.00
#
_symmetry.space_group_name_H-M   'P 1'
#
loop_
_entity.id
_entity.type
_entity.pdbx_description
1 polymer ?
#
loop_
_entity_poly.entity_id
_entity_poly.type
_entity_poly.pdbx_seq_one_letter_code
_entity_poly.pdbx_strand_id
1 'polypeptide(L)'
;MTRKLCLIVVLAAAFACRCFGLEFQCRDNENRIVDWFIFYKIGRIQESNNELIRNGSGFFYMDSNSRKWELPELGIDNPKQSVGHTLHQYYEVKNNPEVDFP
;
A
#
# COMPACT_ATOMS: atom_id res chain seq x y z
N MET A 1 -40.16 18.87 -23.36
CA MET A 1 -39.42 18.98 -22.09
C MET A 1 -38.92 17.62 -21.58
N THR A 2 -39.71 16.56 -21.73
CA THR A 2 -39.48 15.18 -21.27
C THR A 2 -38.26 14.45 -21.87
N ARG A 3 -37.94 14.62 -23.16
CA ARG A 3 -36.76 13.97 -23.80
C ARG A 3 -35.42 14.47 -23.28
N LYS A 4 -35.30 15.78 -23.03
CA LYS A 4 -34.08 16.40 -22.48
C LYS A 4 -33.87 16.00 -21.02
N LEU A 5 -34.96 15.90 -20.25
CA LEU A 5 -34.94 15.43 -18.87
C LEU A 5 -34.48 13.97 -18.76
N CYS A 6 -34.96 13.10 -19.65
CA CYS A 6 -34.57 11.69 -19.69
C CYS A 6 -33.07 11.51 -20.02
N LEU A 7 -32.56 12.27 -21.00
CA LEU A 7 -31.13 12.28 -21.36
C LEU A 7 -30.23 12.74 -20.20
N ILE A 8 -30.66 13.78 -19.46
CA ILE A 8 -29.92 14.27 -18.28
C ILE A 8 -29.90 13.21 -17.17
N VAL A 9 -31.03 12.52 -16.94
CA VAL A 9 -31.12 11.45 -15.93
C VAL A 9 -30.22 10.25 -16.28
N VAL A 10 -30.19 9.84 -17.55
CA VAL A 10 -29.32 8.73 -18.01
C VAL A 10 -27.84 9.11 -17.90
N LEU A 11 -27.47 10.33 -18.29
CA LEU A 11 -26.08 10.82 -18.14
C LEU A 11 -25.67 10.93 -16.67
N ALA A 12 -26.56 11.38 -15.79
CA ALA A 12 -26.29 11.44 -14.35
C ALA A 12 -26.13 10.04 -13.72
N ALA A 13 -26.94 9.06 -14.13
CA ALA A 13 -26.83 7.67 -13.67
C ALA A 13 -25.54 6.99 -14.16
N ALA A 14 -25.13 7.24 -15.41
CA ALA A 14 -23.86 6.72 -15.95
C ALA A 14 -22.64 7.32 -15.23
N PHE A 15 -22.72 8.58 -14.79
CA PHE A 15 -21.65 9.23 -14.02
C PHE A 15 -21.58 8.77 -12.56
N ALA A 16 -22.68 8.23 -12.02
CA ALA A 16 -22.78 7.75 -10.64
C ALA A 16 -22.20 6.34 -10.45
N CYS A 17 -21.96 5.59 -11.53
CA CYS A 17 -21.28 4.30 -11.46
C CYS A 17 -19.76 4.51 -11.40
N ARG A 18 -19.27 5.01 -10.26
CA ARG A 18 -17.87 4.80 -9.89
C ARG A 18 -17.81 3.48 -9.15
N CYS A 19 -17.39 2.43 -9.83
CA CYS A 19 -16.89 1.23 -9.16
C CYS A 19 -15.63 1.66 -8.39
N PHE A 20 -15.80 2.13 -7.15
CA PHE A 20 -14.71 2.19 -6.18
C PHE A 20 -14.44 0.75 -5.73
N GLY A 21 -13.87 -0.04 -6.64
CA GLY A 21 -13.20 -1.27 -6.25
C GLY A 21 -12.06 -0.89 -5.32
N LEU A 22 -11.89 -1.65 -4.24
CA LEU A 22 -10.82 -1.45 -3.30
C LEU A 22 -9.52 -1.88 -3.98
N GLU A 23 -8.84 -0.94 -4.63
CA GLU A 23 -7.59 -1.22 -5.34
C GLU A 23 -6.45 -1.21 -4.33
N PHE A 24 -6.01 -2.41 -3.93
CA PHE A 24 -4.80 -2.55 -3.12
C PHE A 24 -3.61 -2.04 -3.91
N GLN A 25 -2.92 -1.05 -3.36
CA GLN A 25 -1.77 -0.44 -4.00
C GLN A 25 -0.53 -0.57 -3.12
N CYS A 26 0.63 -0.74 -3.76
CA CYS A 26 1.90 -0.68 -3.08
C CYS A 26 2.10 0.73 -2.48
N ARG A 27 2.61 0.79 -1.25
CA ARG A 27 2.89 2.03 -0.56
C ARG A 27 4.34 2.11 -0.11
N ASP A 28 4.92 3.30 -0.19
CA ASP A 28 6.28 3.56 0.27
C ASP A 28 6.36 3.80 1.79
N ASN A 29 7.55 4.16 2.28
CA ASN A 29 7.82 4.39 3.70
C ASN A 29 7.07 5.62 4.25
N GLU A 30 6.64 6.54 3.38
CA GLU A 30 5.81 7.71 3.70
C GLU A 30 4.32 7.50 3.38
N ASN A 31 3.91 6.24 3.16
CA ASN A 31 2.53 5.84 2.87
C ASN A 31 1.97 6.40 1.53
N ARG A 32 2.83 6.83 0.61
CA ARG A 32 2.48 7.28 -0.74
C ARG A 32 2.38 6.09 -1.69
N ILE A 33 1.54 6.21 -2.71
CA ILE A 33 1.33 5.17 -3.72
C ILE A 33 2.57 5.07 -4.60
N VAL A 34 3.03 3.83 -4.84
CA VAL A 34 4.12 3.50 -5.76
C VAL A 34 3.71 2.32 -6.63
N ASP A 35 4.22 2.25 -7.86
CA ASP A 35 3.88 1.14 -8.78
C ASP A 35 4.44 -0.20 -8.29
N TRP A 36 5.65 -0.17 -7.73
CA TRP A 36 6.33 -1.31 -7.15
C TRP A 36 7.36 -0.87 -6.12
N PHE A 37 7.65 -1.78 -5.20
CA PHE A 37 8.84 -1.73 -4.36
C PHE A 37 9.44 -3.12 -4.20
N ILE A 38 10.71 -3.16 -3.82
CA ILE A 38 11.46 -4.36 -3.47
C ILE A 38 11.99 -4.14 -2.06
N PHE A 39 11.84 -5.16 -1.21
CA PHE A 39 12.49 -5.20 0.09
C PHE A 39 13.40 -6.43 0.19
N TYR A 40 14.57 -6.27 0.80
CA TYR A 40 15.50 -7.36 1.07
C TYR A 40 15.76 -7.44 2.57
N LYS A 41 15.20 -8.47 3.22
CA LYS A 41 15.38 -8.66 4.67
C LYS A 41 16.83 -8.98 5.00
N ILE A 42 17.37 -8.27 6.00
CA ILE A 42 18.72 -8.51 6.51
C ILE A 42 18.63 -9.52 7.67
N GLY A 43 19.53 -10.50 7.68
CA GLY A 43 19.63 -11.45 8.78
C GLY A 43 20.07 -10.79 10.08
N ARG A 44 19.90 -11.49 11.20
CA ARG A 44 20.36 -11.00 12.50
C ARG A 44 21.90 -11.05 12.58
N ILE A 45 22.55 -9.90 12.76
CA ILE A 45 24.02 -9.79 12.88
C ILE A 45 24.34 -9.11 14.20
N GLN A 46 24.76 -9.88 15.21
CA GLN A 46 24.86 -9.42 16.60
C GLN A 46 25.88 -8.28 16.79
N GLU A 47 26.92 -8.27 15.95
CA GLU A 47 28.02 -7.31 15.98
C GLU A 47 27.71 -6.00 15.24
N SER A 48 26.50 -5.87 14.67
CA SER A 48 26.09 -4.66 13.97
C SER A 48 25.93 -3.46 14.91
N ASN A 49 26.47 -2.32 14.49
CA ASN A 49 26.24 -1.02 15.15
C ASN A 49 24.83 -0.47 14.88
N ASN A 50 24.15 -0.95 13.84
CA ASN A 50 22.76 -0.63 13.57
C ASN A 50 21.84 -1.60 14.35
N GLU A 51 20.95 -1.05 15.17
CA GLU A 51 20.08 -1.80 16.06
C GLU A 51 19.08 -2.70 15.32
N LEU A 52 18.49 -2.23 14.21
CA LEU A 52 17.54 -3.02 13.42
C LEU A 52 18.22 -4.26 12.84
N ILE A 53 19.45 -4.12 12.33
CA ILE A 53 20.24 -5.25 11.82
C ILE A 53 20.64 -6.19 12.97
N ARG A 54 21.04 -5.63 14.12
CA ARG A 54 21.40 -6.40 15.32
C ARG A 54 20.24 -7.25 15.83
N ASN A 55 19.02 -6.75 15.72
CA ASN A 55 17.80 -7.42 16.15
C ASN A 55 17.16 -8.28 15.04
N GLY A 56 17.64 -8.20 13.80
CA GLY A 56 17.11 -8.97 12.66
C GLY A 56 15.79 -8.43 12.07
N SER A 57 15.49 -7.16 12.34
CA SER A 57 14.35 -6.43 11.77
C SER A 57 14.75 -5.48 10.63
N GLY A 58 16.05 -5.25 10.41
CA GLY A 58 16.55 -4.44 9.30
C GLY A 58 16.23 -5.03 7.93
N PHE A 59 16.00 -4.17 6.95
CA PHE A 59 15.79 -4.56 5.55
C PHE A 59 16.24 -3.44 4.63
N PHE A 60 16.71 -3.77 3.42
CA PHE A 60 16.89 -2.76 2.37
C PHE A 60 15.59 -2.54 1.61
N TYR A 61 15.38 -1.32 1.13
CA TYR A 61 14.21 -0.91 0.36
C TYR A 61 14.62 -0.23 -0.94
N MET A 62 13.81 -0.38 -1.98
CA MET A 62 13.89 0.34 -3.24
C MET A 62 12.52 0.39 -3.89
N ASP A 63 12.18 1.49 -4.54
CA ASP A 63 10.91 1.66 -5.25
C ASP A 63 11.04 2.21 -6.67
N SER A 64 9.89 2.25 -7.35
CA SER A 64 9.71 2.82 -8.69
C SER A 64 10.18 4.28 -8.84
N ASN A 65 10.11 5.08 -7.76
CA ASN A 65 10.43 6.51 -7.79
C ASN A 65 11.94 6.75 -7.66
N SER A 66 12.53 6.25 -6.58
CA SER A 66 13.92 6.50 -6.20
C SER A 66 14.91 5.59 -6.94
N ARG A 67 14.55 4.32 -7.17
CA ARG A 67 15.40 3.27 -7.75
C ARG A 67 16.79 3.17 -7.11
N LYS A 68 16.88 3.48 -5.81
CA LYS A 68 18.09 3.38 -5.01
C LYS A 68 17.83 2.53 -3.78
N TRP A 69 18.85 1.78 -3.37
CA TRP A 69 18.80 1.05 -2.10
C TRP A 69 18.92 2.02 -0.95
N GLU A 70 17.95 1.96 -0.05
CA GLU A 70 17.98 2.64 1.24
C GLU A 70 17.78 1.66 2.38
N LEU A 71 18.27 2.02 3.56
CA LEU A 71 18.03 1.30 4.80
C LEU A 71 17.02 2.13 5.60
N PRO A 72 15.74 1.72 5.68
CA PRO A 72 14.72 2.46 6.40
C PRO A 72 15.04 2.60 7.90
N GLU A 73 14.55 3.68 8.50
CA GLU A 73 14.72 3.96 9.95
C GLU A 73 13.85 3.06 10.84
N LEU A 74 12.80 2.47 10.27
CA LEU A 74 11.88 1.57 10.95
C LEU A 74 12.13 0.13 10.50
N GLY A 75 12.09 -0.80 11.45
CA GLY A 75 12.21 -2.23 11.17
C GLY A 75 11.01 -2.77 10.39
N ILE A 76 11.20 -3.93 9.75
CA ILE A 76 10.15 -4.63 8.98
C ILE A 76 8.96 -5.06 9.85
N ASP A 77 9.16 -5.16 11.16
CA ASP A 77 8.16 -5.46 12.19
C ASP A 77 7.30 -4.26 12.58
N ASN A 78 7.67 -3.04 12.17
CA ASN A 78 6.87 -1.84 12.39
C ASN A 78 5.76 -1.70 11.32
N PRO A 79 4.51 -1.35 11.68
CA PRO A 79 3.43 -1.16 10.71
C PRO A 79 3.52 0.16 9.91
N LYS A 80 4.37 1.12 10.31
CA LYS A 80 4.49 2.46 9.71
C LYS A 80 5.62 2.54 8.67
N GLN A 81 5.78 1.52 7.85
CA GLN A 81 6.72 1.49 6.73
C GLN A 81 6.09 0.78 5.54
N SER A 82 6.74 0.81 4.38
CA SER A 82 6.21 0.34 3.09
C SER A 82 5.45 -1.00 3.12
N VAL A 83 6.04 -2.05 3.70
CA VAL A 83 5.39 -3.37 3.84
C VAL A 83 4.16 -3.28 4.74
N GLY A 84 4.26 -2.57 5.86
CA GLY A 84 3.16 -2.34 6.79
C GLY A 84 2.00 -1.58 6.16
N HIS A 85 2.27 -0.44 5.52
CA HIS A 85 1.29 0.37 4.80
C HIS A 85 0.59 -0.41 3.67
N THR A 86 1.34 -1.24 2.96
CA THR A 86 0.80 -2.06 1.87
C THR A 86 -0.15 -3.13 2.42
N LEU A 87 0.30 -3.91 3.43
CA LEU A 87 -0.51 -4.99 4.01
C LEU A 87 -1.70 -4.46 4.84
N HIS A 88 -1.58 -3.27 5.43
CA HIS A 88 -2.63 -2.68 6.25
C HIS A 88 -3.96 -2.57 5.50
N GLN A 89 -3.91 -2.14 4.22
CA GLN A 89 -5.09 -2.04 3.37
C GLN A 89 -5.88 -3.35 3.34
N TYR A 90 -5.19 -4.49 3.16
CA TYR A 90 -5.82 -5.81 3.13
C TYR A 90 -6.41 -6.20 4.49
N TYR A 91 -5.66 -6.00 5.57
CA TYR A 91 -6.08 -6.44 6.90
C TYR A 91 -7.16 -5.56 7.53
N GLU A 92 -7.29 -4.29 7.15
CA GLU A 92 -8.43 -3.45 7.54
C GLU A 92 -9.74 -3.98 6.94
N VAL A 93 -9.65 -4.43 5.70
CA VAL A 93 -10.81 -4.83 4.90
C VAL A 93 -11.20 -6.29 5.11
N LYS A 94 -10.25 -7.15 5.51
CA LYS A 94 -10.50 -8.57 5.81
C LYS A 94 -11.61 -8.80 6.85
N ASN A 95 -11.82 -7.87 7.78
CA ASN A 95 -12.87 -7.97 8.79
C ASN A 95 -14.20 -7.33 8.33
N ASN A 96 -14.26 -6.80 7.10
CA ASN A 96 -15.46 -6.24 6.52
C ASN A 96 -16.19 -7.31 5.68
N PRO A 97 -17.39 -7.76 6.10
CA PRO A 97 -18.16 -8.77 5.36
C PRO A 97 -18.68 -8.28 3.99
N GLU A 98 -18.58 -6.99 3.67
CA GLU A 98 -18.94 -6.43 2.36
C GLU A 98 -17.85 -6.59 1.30
N VAL A 99 -16.62 -6.94 1.70
CA VAL A 99 -15.53 -7.20 0.75
C VAL A 99 -15.33 -8.69 0.61
N ASP A 100 -16.04 -9.24 -0.38
CA ASP A 100 -15.91 -10.64 -0.80
C ASP A 100 -14.65 -10.76 -1.66
N PHE A 101 -13.63 -11.43 -1.14
CA PHE A 101 -12.45 -11.79 -1.91
C PHE A 101 -12.77 -13.08 -2.68
N PRO A 102 -12.50 -13.16 -4.01
CA PRO A 102 -12.69 -14.39 -4.78
C PRO A 102 -11.81 -15.55 -4.29
#